data_AF-A0A9P0BNC4-F1
#
_entry.id   AF-A0A9P0BNC4-F1
#
_cell.length_a   1.000
_cell.length_b   1.000
_cell.length_c   1.000
_cell.angle_alpha   90.00
_cell.angle_beta   90.00
_cell.angle_gamma   90.00
#
_symmetry.space_group_name_H-M   'P 1'
#
loop_
_entity.id
_entity.type
_entity.pdbx_description
1 polymer ?
#
loop_
_entity_poly.entity_id
_entity_poly.type
_entity_poly.pdbx_seq_one_letter_code
_entity_poly.pdbx_strand_id
1 'polypeptide(L)'
;MNHLHESFYQKEALLMIYSLYLLPESQAELEKRVRDLSSSLEAAQRRLQRAEARTVETPALLVRLQQKLALLEQSHSVAIREEQIKAKRAEESARKICARQEERVALLESKIAELSETVGQYDLRRRHDQQLIQQLKDSLNGRLMDKIAANNDYEDAAEAQQKSETDNEKLADSEYLQTLIDKIHILKKELIAENDKLGSPIDISSVFKVQGYENIHLKCREEYESLKLEYEMYKQQAKVREVGDKVDSDVGDLKSEIAVLVEKVETYKMMLEEERQDKLDTLKLYEEKMKNEQDYHKEITSDLKTRIQSLEKQVQTQRERYAALLDETDNYIRARNERSRRVSAEDAPFKDGMLNDVSAPPHMLHYAHELARKDLDISQLRKEKHIMEGQFRDCQRDATIEKERFKEVIRTLKEEIDRLRRIQSREGANLEYLKNVVMAYLMSTDYAGRRHMLNAIAAVLHFTTNEKNMVLTNL
;
A
#
# COMPACT_ATOMS: atom_id res chain seq x y z
N MET A 1 117.75 -0.91 -89.30
CA MET A 1 117.66 -0.95 -87.82
C MET A 1 117.55 0.45 -87.19
N ASN A 2 118.17 1.51 -87.74
CA ASN A 2 118.17 2.84 -87.09
C ASN A 2 116.81 3.57 -87.02
N HIS A 3 115.92 3.41 -88.01
CA HIS A 3 114.62 4.11 -87.97
C HIS A 3 113.61 3.59 -86.94
N LEU A 4 113.74 2.33 -86.49
CA LEU A 4 112.87 1.78 -85.44
C LEU A 4 113.29 2.24 -84.04
N HIS A 5 114.57 2.54 -83.83
CA HIS A 5 115.07 3.00 -82.53
C HIS A 5 114.73 4.48 -82.29
N GLU A 6 114.86 5.32 -83.32
CA GLU A 6 114.56 6.75 -83.24
C GLU A 6 113.05 7.01 -83.05
N SER A 7 112.19 6.24 -83.71
CA SER A 7 110.73 6.31 -83.50
C SER A 7 110.28 5.85 -82.11
N PHE A 8 111.04 4.98 -81.44
CA PHE A 8 110.71 4.51 -80.09
C PHE A 8 111.02 5.60 -79.06
N TYR A 9 112.20 6.22 -79.15
CA TYR A 9 112.59 7.34 -78.29
C TYR A 9 111.70 8.58 -78.49
N GLN A 10 111.27 8.86 -79.72
CA GLN A 10 110.33 9.97 -79.97
C GLN A 10 108.94 9.69 -79.38
N LYS A 11 108.46 8.45 -79.40
CA LYS A 11 107.18 8.06 -78.77
C LYS A 11 107.26 8.08 -77.24
N GLU A 12 108.36 7.62 -76.64
CA GLU A 12 108.58 7.72 -75.19
C GLU A 12 108.71 9.18 -74.74
N ALA A 13 109.44 10.02 -75.48
CA ALA A 13 109.53 11.45 -75.18
C ALA A 13 108.17 12.16 -75.28
N LEU A 14 107.36 11.83 -76.29
CA LEU A 14 105.99 12.36 -76.41
C LEU A 14 105.09 11.88 -75.26
N LEU A 15 105.18 10.60 -74.86
CA LEU A 15 104.43 10.06 -73.72
C LEU A 15 104.84 10.73 -72.39
N MET A 16 106.13 11.00 -72.19
CA MET A 16 106.62 11.70 -71.00
C MET A 16 106.17 13.17 -70.97
N ILE A 17 106.18 13.86 -72.12
CA ILE A 17 105.70 15.24 -72.22
C ILE A 17 104.19 15.28 -71.99
N TYR A 18 103.42 14.33 -72.55
CA TYR A 18 101.98 14.23 -72.31
C TYR A 18 101.67 13.94 -70.84
N SER A 19 102.46 13.09 -70.17
CA SER A 19 102.29 12.83 -68.74
C SER A 19 102.69 14.03 -67.88
N LEU A 20 103.73 14.77 -68.24
CA LEU A 20 104.19 15.97 -67.50
C LEU A 20 103.22 17.16 -67.61
N TYR A 21 102.49 17.28 -68.73
CA TYR A 21 101.51 18.36 -68.93
C TYR A 21 100.10 18.02 -68.45
N LEU A 22 99.61 16.78 -68.61
CA LEU A 22 98.25 16.42 -68.18
C LEU A 22 98.14 16.05 -66.69
N LEU A 23 99.20 15.53 -66.04
CA LEU A 23 99.12 15.19 -64.60
C LEU A 23 98.81 16.41 -63.71
N PRO A 24 99.50 17.56 -63.86
CA PRO A 24 99.29 18.71 -62.98
C PRO A 24 97.89 19.30 -63.12
N GLU A 25 97.35 19.33 -64.34
CA GLU A 25 96.01 19.84 -64.63
C GLU A 25 94.94 18.91 -64.06
N SER A 26 95.11 17.59 -64.23
CA SER A 26 94.25 16.58 -63.59
C SER A 26 94.35 16.61 -62.05
N GLN A 27 95.54 16.87 -61.49
CA GLN A 27 95.74 17.02 -60.05
C GLN A 27 95.05 18.28 -59.51
N ALA A 28 95.15 19.41 -60.21
CA ALA A 28 94.49 20.66 -59.82
C ALA A 28 92.96 20.54 -59.87
N GLU A 29 92.40 19.84 -60.87
CA GLU A 29 90.97 19.55 -60.94
C GLU A 29 90.50 18.63 -59.81
N LEU A 30 91.28 17.59 -59.47
CA LEU A 30 91.01 16.72 -58.34
C LEU A 30 91.06 17.49 -57.01
N GLU A 31 92.06 18.35 -56.80
CA GLU A 31 92.18 19.19 -55.62
C GLU A 31 91.03 20.19 -55.50
N LYS A 32 90.60 20.79 -56.62
CA LYS A 32 89.41 21.64 -56.65
C LYS A 32 88.17 20.84 -56.26
N ARG A 33 87.99 19.64 -56.81
CA ARG A 33 86.85 18.78 -56.51
C ARG A 33 86.85 18.29 -55.06
N VAL A 34 88.01 18.00 -54.50
CA VAL A 34 88.16 17.68 -53.07
C VAL A 34 87.78 18.89 -52.21
N ARG A 35 88.21 20.10 -52.55
CA ARG A 35 87.81 21.33 -51.82
C ARG A 35 86.31 21.59 -51.90
N ASP A 36 85.72 21.47 -53.09
CA ASP A 36 84.29 21.67 -53.31
C ASP A 36 83.47 20.63 -52.53
N LEU A 37 83.87 19.35 -52.59
CA LEU A 37 83.23 18.27 -51.84
C LEU A 37 83.38 18.46 -50.32
N SER A 38 84.55 18.87 -49.83
CA SER A 38 84.77 19.19 -48.42
C SER A 38 83.89 20.36 -47.98
N SER A 39 83.77 21.42 -48.78
CA SER A 39 82.89 22.54 -48.47
C SER A 39 81.40 22.13 -48.45
N SER A 40 81.00 21.26 -49.38
CA SER A 40 79.64 20.73 -49.45
C SER A 40 79.35 19.79 -48.28
N LEU A 41 80.33 19.00 -47.85
CA LEU A 41 80.25 18.14 -46.68
C LEU A 41 80.09 18.98 -45.40
N GLU A 42 80.92 20.00 -45.21
CA GLU A 42 80.79 20.92 -44.08
C GLU A 42 79.44 21.64 -44.08
N ALA A 43 78.97 22.09 -45.25
CA ALA A 43 77.65 22.71 -45.39
C ALA A 43 76.52 21.74 -45.05
N ALA A 44 76.61 20.48 -45.48
CA ALA A 44 75.67 19.42 -45.15
C ALA A 44 75.70 19.07 -43.65
N GLN A 45 76.88 18.97 -43.04
CA GLN A 45 77.05 18.76 -41.60
C GLN A 45 76.44 19.91 -40.78
N ARG A 46 76.68 21.17 -41.16
CA ARG A 46 76.06 22.33 -40.49
C ARG A 46 74.54 22.33 -40.67
N ARG A 47 74.01 21.89 -41.80
CA ARG A 47 72.56 21.74 -42.02
C ARG A 47 71.98 20.62 -41.16
N LEU A 48 72.68 19.49 -41.05
CA LEU A 48 72.30 18.35 -40.23
C LEU A 48 72.29 18.74 -38.75
N GLN A 49 73.35 19.35 -38.23
CA GLN A 49 73.39 19.83 -36.84
C GLN A 49 72.26 20.81 -36.51
N ARG A 50 71.90 21.72 -37.43
CA ARG A 50 70.75 22.63 -37.25
C ARG A 50 69.41 21.91 -37.33
N ALA A 51 69.31 20.80 -38.06
CA ALA A 51 68.11 19.98 -38.11
C ALA A 51 67.99 19.14 -36.82
N GLU A 52 69.09 18.53 -36.38
CA GLU A 52 69.18 17.77 -35.13
C GLU A 52 68.86 18.64 -33.91
N ALA A 53 69.43 19.84 -33.81
CA ALA A 53 69.11 20.80 -32.74
C ALA A 53 67.61 21.17 -32.70
N ARG A 54 66.96 21.26 -33.87
CA ARG A 54 65.50 21.51 -33.97
C ARG A 54 64.64 20.30 -33.60
N THR A 55 65.19 19.09 -33.66
CA THR A 55 64.48 17.86 -33.26
C THR A 55 64.68 17.48 -31.79
N VAL A 56 65.77 17.95 -31.16
CA VAL A 56 66.05 17.74 -29.73
C VAL A 56 65.13 18.60 -28.86
N GLU A 57 64.72 19.77 -29.34
CA GLU A 57 63.72 20.59 -28.67
C GLU A 57 62.32 20.07 -29.01
N THR A 58 61.65 19.43 -28.04
CA THR A 58 60.23 19.08 -28.16
C THR A 58 59.46 20.35 -28.53
N PRO A 59 58.78 20.40 -29.70
CA PRO A 59 58.17 21.64 -30.16
C PRO A 59 57.26 22.21 -29.08
N ALA A 60 57.41 23.49 -28.73
CA ALA A 60 56.63 24.12 -27.66
C ALA A 60 55.11 23.95 -27.84
N LEU A 61 54.66 23.83 -29.11
CA LEU A 61 53.28 23.49 -29.45
C LEU A 61 52.87 22.09 -28.98
N LEU A 62 53.74 21.09 -29.14
CA LEU A 62 53.51 19.71 -28.68
C LEU A 62 53.40 19.66 -27.15
N VAL A 63 54.28 20.36 -26.43
CA VAL A 63 54.23 20.46 -24.96
C VAL A 63 52.94 21.14 -24.52
N ARG A 64 52.51 22.20 -25.20
CA ARG A 64 51.24 22.89 -24.93
C ARG A 64 50.03 22.00 -25.20
N LEU A 65 50.07 21.18 -26.25
CA LEU A 65 49.02 20.22 -26.56
C LEU A 65 48.96 19.09 -25.51
N GLN A 66 50.10 18.57 -25.08
CA GLN A 66 50.18 17.59 -23.99
C GLN A 66 49.62 18.15 -22.68
N GLN A 67 49.95 19.40 -22.33
CA GLN A 67 49.37 20.07 -21.15
C GLN A 67 47.86 20.26 -21.28
N LYS A 68 47.36 20.65 -22.46
CA LYS A 68 45.91 20.77 -22.69
C LYS A 68 45.19 19.43 -22.59
N LEU A 69 45.78 18.35 -23.12
CA LEU A 69 45.25 17.00 -23.00
C LEU A 69 45.18 16.56 -21.55
N ALA A 70 46.27 16.76 -20.78
CA ALA A 70 46.29 16.42 -19.36
C ALA A 70 45.21 17.19 -18.55
N LEU A 71 45.03 18.48 -18.83
CA LEU A 71 43.97 19.28 -18.19
C LEU A 71 42.56 18.81 -18.60
N LEU A 72 42.38 18.43 -19.86
CA LEU A 72 41.11 17.92 -20.36
C LEU A 72 40.79 16.56 -19.72
N GLU A 73 41.76 15.66 -19.64
CA GLU A 73 41.63 14.36 -18.96
C GLU A 73 41.30 14.54 -17.48
N GLN A 74 41.98 15.46 -16.80
CA GLN A 74 41.68 15.79 -15.41
C GLN A 74 40.25 16.33 -15.26
N SER A 75 39.86 17.31 -16.08
CA SER A 75 38.51 17.88 -16.05
C SER A 75 37.44 16.83 -16.34
N HIS A 76 37.68 15.93 -17.30
CA HIS A 76 36.75 14.87 -17.64
C HIS A 76 36.64 13.84 -16.52
N SER A 77 37.76 13.47 -15.87
CA SER A 77 37.74 12.56 -14.73
C SER A 77 36.95 13.11 -13.54
N VAL A 78 37.04 14.43 -13.29
CA VAL A 78 36.25 15.11 -12.26
C VAL A 78 34.77 15.12 -12.64
N ALA A 79 34.43 15.47 -13.88
CA ALA A 79 33.04 15.47 -14.37
C ALA A 79 32.39 14.08 -14.29
N ILE A 80 33.12 13.01 -14.66
CA ILE A 80 32.66 11.63 -14.50
C ILE A 80 32.39 11.33 -13.03
N ARG A 81 33.29 11.72 -12.12
CA ARG A 81 33.13 11.46 -10.68
C ARG A 81 31.93 12.19 -10.10
N GLU A 82 31.70 13.44 -10.51
CA GLU A 82 30.55 14.24 -10.08
C GLU A 82 29.22 13.65 -10.58
N GLU A 83 29.15 13.26 -11.86
CA GLU A 83 27.97 12.59 -12.40
C GLU A 83 27.74 11.21 -11.75
N GLN A 84 28.78 10.45 -11.44
CA GLN A 84 28.64 9.20 -10.67
C GLN A 84 28.07 9.44 -9.27
N ILE A 85 28.51 10.49 -8.57
CA ILE A 85 27.98 10.84 -7.24
C ILE A 85 26.51 11.26 -7.36
N LYS A 86 26.18 12.06 -8.38
CA LYS A 86 24.81 12.50 -8.64
C LYS A 86 23.89 11.33 -8.99
N ALA A 87 24.36 10.40 -9.82
CA ALA A 87 23.64 9.17 -10.15
C ALA A 87 23.39 8.30 -8.91
N LYS A 88 24.40 8.10 -8.05
CA LYS A 88 24.23 7.36 -6.78
C LYS A 88 23.21 8.01 -5.84
N ARG A 89 23.25 9.34 -5.70
CA ARG A 89 22.26 10.07 -4.88
C ARG A 89 20.84 9.95 -5.45
N ALA A 90 20.71 10.04 -6.78
CA ALA A 90 19.42 9.83 -7.45
C ALA A 90 18.91 8.40 -7.23
N GLU A 91 19.76 7.39 -7.37
CA GLU A 91 19.44 5.98 -7.13
C GLU A 91 19.01 5.73 -5.67
N GLU A 92 19.75 6.25 -4.69
CA GLU A 92 19.39 6.16 -3.28
C GLU A 92 18.05 6.84 -2.98
N SER A 93 17.78 7.99 -3.58
CA SER A 93 16.49 8.69 -3.42
C SER A 93 15.33 7.88 -4.01
N ALA A 94 15.52 7.28 -5.19
CA ALA A 94 14.54 6.42 -5.83
C ALA A 94 14.28 5.16 -4.99
N ARG A 95 15.34 4.53 -4.47
CA ARG A 95 15.24 3.36 -3.60
C ARG A 95 14.45 3.66 -2.33
N LYS A 96 14.65 4.82 -1.70
CA LYS A 96 13.87 5.26 -0.53
C LYS A 96 12.38 5.45 -0.86
N ILE A 97 12.06 5.99 -2.03
CA ILE A 97 10.67 6.16 -2.46
C ILE A 97 10.02 4.80 -2.71
N CYS A 98 10.70 3.89 -3.42
CA CYS A 98 10.20 2.53 -3.64
C CYS A 98 9.95 1.79 -2.33
N ALA A 99 10.89 1.83 -1.38
CA ALA A 99 10.72 1.19 -0.07
C ALA A 99 9.50 1.71 0.70
N ARG A 100 9.25 3.04 0.68
CA ARG A 100 8.05 3.64 1.29
C ARG A 100 6.76 3.22 0.58
N GLN A 101 6.81 3.05 -0.74
CA GLN A 101 5.67 2.59 -1.52
C GLN A 101 5.37 1.11 -1.24
N GLU A 102 6.39 0.26 -1.18
CA GLU A 102 6.28 -1.16 -0.81
C GLU A 102 5.71 -1.32 0.60
N GLU A 103 6.20 -0.55 1.58
CA GLU A 103 5.65 -0.53 2.94
C GLU A 103 4.17 -0.14 2.95
N ARG A 104 3.80 0.89 2.18
CA ARG A 104 2.39 1.31 2.06
C ARG A 104 1.52 0.24 1.40
N VAL A 105 2.03 -0.45 0.38
CA VAL A 105 1.32 -1.54 -0.29
C VAL A 105 1.13 -2.71 0.67
N ALA A 106 2.18 -3.12 1.41
CA ALA A 106 2.10 -4.19 2.40
C ALA A 106 1.06 -3.88 3.51
N LEU A 107 1.01 -2.63 3.99
CA LEU A 107 -0.01 -2.19 4.96
C LEU A 107 -1.44 -2.27 4.39
N LEU A 108 -1.62 -1.87 3.12
CA LEU A 108 -2.91 -1.96 2.44
C LEU A 108 -3.32 -3.42 2.21
N GLU A 109 -2.38 -4.28 1.83
CA GLU A 109 -2.60 -5.72 1.67
C GLU A 109 -2.99 -6.39 2.98
N SER A 110 -2.30 -6.07 4.10
CA SER A 110 -2.67 -6.53 5.44
C SER A 110 -4.10 -6.13 5.80
N LYS A 111 -4.46 -4.86 5.56
CA LYS A 111 -5.81 -4.37 5.85
C LYS A 111 -6.88 -5.01 4.96
N ILE A 112 -6.56 -5.32 3.70
CA ILE A 112 -7.44 -6.08 2.82
C ILE A 112 -7.61 -7.52 3.32
N ALA A 113 -6.54 -8.14 3.83
CA ALA A 113 -6.61 -9.48 4.42
C ALA A 113 -7.51 -9.49 5.67
N GLU A 114 -7.35 -8.55 6.59
CA GLU A 114 -8.22 -8.38 7.76
C GLU A 114 -9.70 -8.18 7.37
N LEU A 115 -9.97 -7.32 6.38
CA LEU A 115 -11.32 -7.12 5.86
C LEU A 115 -11.88 -8.39 5.20
N SER A 116 -11.06 -9.13 4.48
CA SER A 116 -11.46 -10.39 3.85
C SER A 116 -11.78 -11.46 4.89
N GLU A 117 -11.00 -11.53 5.96
CA GLU A 117 -11.23 -12.43 7.08
C GLU A 117 -12.54 -12.08 7.80
N THR A 118 -12.74 -10.81 8.16
CA THR A 118 -13.97 -10.38 8.84
C THR A 118 -15.22 -10.65 7.99
N VAL A 119 -15.18 -10.35 6.68
CA VAL A 119 -16.27 -10.69 5.75
C VAL A 119 -16.49 -12.20 5.69
N GLY A 120 -15.43 -13.01 5.64
CA GLY A 120 -15.52 -14.47 5.70
C GLY A 120 -16.18 -14.99 6.98
N GLN A 121 -15.84 -14.41 8.14
CA GLN A 121 -16.48 -14.73 9.42
C GLN A 121 -17.96 -14.34 9.44
N TYR A 122 -18.32 -13.18 8.89
CA TYR A 122 -19.73 -12.76 8.74
C TYR A 122 -20.52 -13.73 7.85
N ASP A 123 -19.95 -14.17 6.73
CA ASP A 123 -20.57 -15.14 5.85
C ASP A 123 -20.76 -16.51 6.53
N LEU A 124 -19.77 -16.98 7.30
CA LEU A 124 -19.89 -18.20 8.10
C LEU A 124 -21.01 -18.10 9.14
N ARG A 125 -21.06 -16.99 9.90
CA ARG A 125 -22.13 -16.76 10.88
C ARG A 125 -23.50 -16.70 10.23
N ARG A 126 -23.62 -16.02 9.08
CA ARG A 126 -24.86 -15.97 8.29
C ARG A 126 -25.33 -17.35 7.85
N ARG A 127 -24.42 -18.22 7.38
CA ARG A 127 -24.76 -19.61 7.01
C ARG A 127 -25.22 -20.42 8.22
N HIS A 128 -24.55 -20.28 9.36
CA HIS A 128 -24.95 -20.91 10.62
C HIS A 128 -26.34 -20.46 11.05
N ASP A 129 -26.62 -19.15 11.01
CA ASP A 129 -27.93 -18.60 11.38
C ASP A 129 -29.03 -19.08 10.43
N GLN A 130 -28.75 -19.18 9.12
CA GLN A 130 -29.68 -19.76 8.15
C GLN A 130 -29.99 -21.23 8.45
N GLN A 131 -28.99 -22.02 8.83
CA GLN A 131 -29.19 -23.42 9.23
C GLN A 131 -30.02 -23.53 10.51
N LEU A 132 -29.74 -22.71 11.52
CA LEU A 132 -30.49 -22.67 12.77
C LEU A 132 -31.95 -22.28 12.54
N ILE A 133 -32.19 -21.25 11.71
CA ILE A 133 -33.54 -20.84 11.31
C ILE A 133 -34.28 -21.99 10.61
N GLN A 134 -33.60 -22.76 9.76
CA GLN A 134 -34.21 -23.90 9.09
C GLN A 134 -34.57 -25.01 10.10
N GLN A 135 -33.67 -25.35 11.02
CA GLN A 135 -33.95 -26.33 12.09
C GLN A 135 -35.14 -25.92 12.97
N LEU A 136 -35.22 -24.63 13.34
CA LEU A 136 -36.33 -24.09 14.11
C LEU A 136 -37.66 -24.15 13.34
N LYS A 137 -37.65 -23.86 12.03
CA LYS A 137 -38.82 -24.02 11.16
C LYS A 137 -39.28 -25.47 11.09
N ASP A 138 -38.35 -26.40 10.90
CA ASP A 138 -38.66 -27.82 10.80
C ASP A 138 -39.23 -28.36 12.12
N SER A 139 -38.66 -27.96 13.26
CA SER A 139 -39.17 -28.32 14.60
C SER A 139 -40.55 -27.71 14.89
N LEU A 140 -40.78 -26.46 14.48
CA LEU A 140 -42.09 -25.81 14.62
C LEU A 140 -43.14 -26.52 13.77
N ASN A 141 -42.83 -26.84 12.51
CA ASN A 141 -43.72 -27.58 11.62
C ASN A 141 -44.03 -28.97 12.17
N GLY A 142 -43.04 -29.68 12.72
CA GLY A 142 -43.25 -30.97 13.38
C GLY A 142 -44.25 -30.86 14.53
N ARG A 143 -44.05 -29.92 15.47
CA ARG A 143 -44.99 -29.69 16.58
C ARG A 143 -46.39 -29.28 16.11
N LEU A 144 -46.49 -28.55 15.00
CA LEU A 144 -47.77 -28.12 14.45
C LEU A 144 -48.52 -29.30 13.85
N MET A 145 -47.82 -30.22 13.18
CA MET A 145 -48.38 -31.49 12.71
C MET A 145 -48.81 -32.39 13.88
N ASP A 146 -48.00 -32.49 14.94
CA ASP A 146 -48.35 -33.26 16.15
C ASP A 146 -49.61 -32.70 16.83
N LYS A 147 -49.78 -31.38 16.89
CA LYS A 147 -50.99 -30.74 17.43
C LYS A 147 -52.22 -30.95 16.55
N ILE A 148 -52.07 -30.96 15.23
CA ILE A 148 -53.18 -31.26 14.31
C ILE A 148 -53.59 -32.73 14.45
N ALA A 149 -52.62 -33.64 14.60
CA ALA A 149 -52.89 -35.05 14.87
C ALA A 149 -53.60 -35.24 16.22
N ALA A 150 -53.12 -34.58 17.29
CA ALA A 150 -53.74 -34.67 18.62
C ALA A 150 -55.15 -34.04 18.69
N ASN A 151 -55.44 -32.98 17.92
CA ASN A 151 -56.78 -32.39 17.88
C ASN A 151 -57.82 -33.28 17.18
N ASN A 152 -57.41 -34.17 16.25
CA ASN A 152 -58.33 -35.14 15.65
C ASN A 152 -58.72 -36.28 16.61
N ASP A 153 -57.95 -36.52 17.67
CA ASP A 153 -58.23 -37.56 18.68
C ASP A 153 -59.10 -37.04 19.86
N TYR A 154 -59.37 -35.73 19.94
CA TYR A 154 -60.06 -35.10 21.09
C TYR A 154 -61.55 -34.83 20.89
N GLU A 155 -62.14 -35.15 19.73
CA GLU A 155 -63.57 -34.92 19.47
C GLU A 155 -64.50 -35.97 20.14
N ASP A 156 -63.97 -37.06 20.72
CA ASP A 156 -64.76 -38.19 21.25
C ASP A 156 -64.81 -38.28 22.80
N ALA A 157 -64.26 -37.31 23.54
CA ALA A 157 -64.06 -37.41 25.00
C ALA A 157 -64.65 -36.26 25.84
N ALA A 158 -65.52 -35.42 25.28
CA ALA A 158 -66.00 -34.19 25.94
C ALA A 158 -67.30 -34.31 26.77
N GLU A 159 -67.93 -35.50 26.89
CA GLU A 159 -69.28 -35.61 27.47
C GLU A 159 -69.38 -36.11 28.94
N ALA A 160 -68.29 -36.41 29.64
CA ALA A 160 -68.38 -37.18 30.90
C ALA A 160 -68.01 -36.43 32.20
N GLN A 161 -68.35 -35.16 32.39
CA GLN A 161 -68.10 -34.48 33.68
C GLN A 161 -69.19 -33.46 34.08
N GLN A 162 -70.33 -33.99 34.55
CA GLN A 162 -71.19 -33.30 35.53
C GLN A 162 -70.85 -33.83 36.93
N LYS A 163 -70.30 -32.97 37.80
CA LYS A 163 -70.15 -33.27 39.24
C LYS A 163 -71.23 -32.51 40.01
N SER A 164 -71.97 -33.23 40.85
CA SER A 164 -72.98 -32.70 41.75
C SER A 164 -72.34 -31.95 42.92
N GLU A 165 -72.85 -30.75 43.21
CA GLU A 165 -72.53 -29.97 44.40
C GLU A 165 -73.35 -30.48 45.60
N THR A 166 -72.69 -31.07 46.59
CA THR A 166 -73.21 -31.16 47.96
C THR A 166 -72.10 -30.78 48.93
N ASP A 167 -72.37 -29.81 49.80
CA ASP A 167 -71.45 -29.22 50.78
C ASP A 167 -70.80 -30.26 51.71
N ASN A 168 -69.58 -30.68 51.36
CA ASN A 168 -68.73 -31.55 52.17
C ASN A 168 -68.08 -30.84 53.37
N GLU A 169 -68.17 -29.51 53.46
CA GLU A 169 -67.36 -28.70 54.38
C GLU A 169 -67.77 -28.85 55.86
N LYS A 170 -69.04 -29.17 56.13
CA LYS A 170 -69.55 -29.39 57.51
C LYS A 170 -69.34 -30.81 58.05
N LEU A 171 -68.94 -31.75 57.19
CA LEU A 171 -68.67 -33.15 57.55
C LEU A 171 -67.19 -33.42 57.86
N ALA A 172 -66.31 -32.43 57.66
CA ALA A 172 -64.87 -32.53 57.89
C ALA A 172 -64.45 -32.34 59.37
N ASP A 173 -65.32 -31.77 60.22
CA ASP A 173 -65.05 -31.63 61.65
C ASP A 173 -65.22 -32.97 62.37
N SER A 174 -64.08 -33.62 62.64
CA SER A 174 -64.02 -34.92 63.32
C SER A 174 -64.73 -34.94 64.68
N GLU A 175 -64.78 -33.81 65.39
CA GLU A 175 -65.45 -33.69 66.69
C GLU A 175 -66.98 -33.61 66.53
N TYR A 176 -67.47 -32.92 65.50
CA TYR A 176 -68.89 -32.86 65.17
C TYR A 176 -69.41 -34.22 64.69
N LEU A 177 -68.64 -34.89 63.83
CA LEU A 177 -68.94 -36.24 63.36
C LEU A 177 -69.01 -37.24 64.51
N GLN A 178 -68.06 -37.18 65.44
CA GLN A 178 -68.04 -38.05 66.61
C GLN A 178 -69.25 -37.80 67.53
N THR A 179 -69.61 -36.54 67.76
CA THR A 179 -70.79 -36.17 68.55
C THR A 179 -72.09 -36.68 67.91
N LEU A 180 -72.16 -36.67 66.57
CA LEU A 180 -73.30 -37.22 65.82
C LEU A 180 -73.38 -38.74 65.95
N ILE A 181 -72.24 -39.44 65.83
CA ILE A 181 -72.13 -40.89 66.00
C ILE A 181 -72.56 -41.31 67.41
N ASP A 182 -72.15 -40.56 68.43
CA ASP A 182 -72.51 -40.84 69.83
C ASP A 182 -74.01 -40.64 70.08
N LYS A 183 -74.60 -39.56 69.54
CA LYS A 183 -76.07 -39.34 69.59
C LYS A 183 -76.85 -40.45 68.88
N ILE A 184 -76.39 -40.89 67.71
CA ILE A 184 -77.01 -42.01 66.97
C ILE A 184 -76.91 -43.31 67.79
N HIS A 185 -75.78 -43.55 68.48
CA HIS A 185 -75.63 -44.72 69.36
C HIS A 185 -76.56 -44.67 70.58
N ILE A 186 -76.76 -43.50 71.17
CA ILE A 186 -77.70 -43.31 72.30
C ILE A 186 -79.13 -43.59 71.83
N LEU A 187 -79.56 -42.95 70.73
CA LEU A 187 -80.89 -43.17 70.15
C LEU A 187 -81.11 -44.63 69.75
N LYS A 188 -80.09 -45.31 69.23
CA LYS A 188 -80.14 -46.74 68.93
C LYS A 188 -80.37 -47.58 70.20
N LYS A 189 -79.68 -47.27 71.31
CA LYS A 189 -79.87 -47.98 72.59
C LYS A 189 -81.25 -47.73 73.17
N GLU A 190 -81.74 -46.50 73.10
CA GLU A 190 -83.09 -46.14 73.54
C GLU A 190 -84.17 -46.84 72.70
N LEU A 191 -84.01 -46.89 71.38
CA LEU A 191 -84.94 -47.57 70.47
C LEU A 191 -85.01 -49.08 70.74
N ILE A 192 -83.86 -49.71 71.01
CA ILE A 192 -83.80 -51.14 71.38
C ILE A 192 -84.46 -51.36 72.74
N ALA A 193 -84.13 -50.55 73.75
CA ALA A 193 -84.69 -50.66 75.09
C ALA A 193 -86.21 -50.45 75.13
N GLU A 194 -86.75 -49.57 74.28
CA GLU A 194 -88.19 -49.34 74.18
C GLU A 194 -88.91 -50.44 73.38
N ASN A 195 -88.24 -51.01 72.38
CA ASN A 195 -88.73 -52.21 71.68
C ASN A 195 -88.80 -53.45 72.59
N ASP A 196 -87.86 -53.58 73.53
CA ASP A 196 -87.84 -54.68 74.50
C ASP A 196 -88.93 -54.56 75.58
N LYS A 197 -89.45 -53.35 75.83
CA LYS A 197 -90.60 -53.11 76.74
C LYS A 197 -91.95 -53.45 76.10
N LEU A 198 -92.01 -53.56 74.77
CA LEU A 198 -93.20 -54.02 74.08
C LEU A 198 -93.31 -55.54 74.30
N GLY A 199 -94.43 -56.02 74.85
CA GLY A 199 -94.66 -57.44 75.15
C GLY A 199 -94.58 -58.39 73.93
N SER A 200 -94.44 -57.83 72.72
CA SER A 200 -94.03 -58.53 71.50
C SER A 200 -92.94 -57.69 70.79
N PRO A 201 -91.65 -58.04 70.91
CA PRO A 201 -90.59 -57.27 70.28
C PRO A 201 -90.66 -57.38 68.75
N ILE A 202 -90.54 -56.24 68.06
CA ILE A 202 -90.50 -56.15 66.60
C ILE A 202 -89.04 -56.36 66.14
N ASP A 203 -88.79 -57.05 65.02
CA ASP A 203 -87.44 -57.18 64.48
C ASP A 203 -86.98 -55.87 63.79
N ILE A 204 -86.18 -55.09 64.52
CA ILE A 204 -85.63 -53.81 64.06
C ILE A 204 -84.28 -54.01 63.33
N SER A 205 -83.79 -55.26 63.15
CA SER A 205 -82.51 -55.53 62.46
C SER A 205 -82.48 -55.01 61.01
N SER A 206 -83.63 -54.93 60.36
CA SER A 206 -83.78 -54.39 59.00
C SER A 206 -83.60 -52.87 58.93
N VAL A 207 -83.92 -52.14 60.00
CA VAL A 207 -83.82 -50.67 60.07
C VAL A 207 -82.36 -50.22 60.21
N PHE A 208 -81.51 -51.04 60.82
CA PHE A 208 -80.08 -50.76 60.98
C PHE A 208 -79.22 -51.20 59.78
N LYS A 209 -79.81 -51.85 58.77
CA LYS A 209 -79.12 -52.21 57.53
C LYS A 209 -79.27 -51.08 56.52
N VAL A 210 -78.24 -50.25 56.39
CA VAL A 210 -78.19 -49.20 55.36
C VAL A 210 -77.86 -49.86 54.02
N GLN A 211 -78.88 -50.09 53.19
CA GLN A 211 -78.70 -50.63 51.84
C GLN A 211 -77.77 -49.71 51.03
N GLY A 212 -76.71 -50.31 50.44
CA GLY A 212 -75.70 -49.61 49.65
C GLY A 212 -74.35 -49.38 50.34
N TYR A 213 -74.25 -49.56 51.66
CA TYR A 213 -73.01 -49.34 52.42
C TYR A 213 -72.20 -50.61 52.74
N GLU A 214 -72.69 -51.80 52.37
CA GLU A 214 -72.03 -53.09 52.68
C GLU A 214 -70.66 -53.27 52.00
N ASN A 215 -70.37 -52.51 50.93
CA ASN A 215 -69.14 -52.64 50.12
C ASN A 215 -68.18 -51.45 50.15
N ILE A 216 -68.46 -50.42 50.98
CA ILE A 216 -67.62 -49.21 51.00
C ILE A 216 -66.23 -49.50 51.59
N HIS A 217 -66.16 -50.34 52.63
CA HIS A 217 -64.86 -50.74 53.20
C HIS A 217 -64.01 -51.56 52.21
N LEU A 218 -64.63 -52.34 51.32
CA LEU A 218 -63.92 -53.05 50.27
C LEU A 218 -63.36 -52.07 49.23
N LYS A 219 -64.19 -51.13 48.75
CA LYS A 219 -63.76 -50.09 47.81
C LYS A 219 -62.68 -49.19 48.38
N CYS A 220 -62.79 -48.74 49.63
CA CYS A 220 -61.74 -47.96 50.29
C CYS A 220 -60.45 -48.76 50.44
N ARG A 221 -60.52 -50.08 50.63
CA ARG A 221 -59.34 -50.95 50.68
C ARG A 221 -58.69 -51.09 49.31
N GLU A 222 -59.47 -51.26 48.25
CA GLU A 222 -58.99 -51.32 46.87
C GLU A 222 -58.36 -49.99 46.44
N GLU A 223 -59.00 -48.86 46.76
CA GLU A 223 -58.47 -47.51 46.53
C GLU A 223 -57.17 -47.27 47.32
N TYR A 224 -57.10 -47.73 48.58
CA TYR A 224 -55.88 -47.65 49.38
C TYR A 224 -54.74 -48.49 48.79
N GLU A 225 -55.02 -49.70 48.32
CA GLU A 225 -54.00 -50.53 47.67
C GLU A 225 -53.56 -49.95 46.32
N SER A 226 -54.47 -49.38 45.53
CA SER A 226 -54.14 -48.68 44.29
C SER A 226 -53.26 -47.45 44.55
N LEU A 227 -53.61 -46.64 45.55
CA LEU A 227 -52.85 -45.45 45.92
C LEU A 227 -51.46 -45.81 46.48
N LYS A 228 -51.37 -46.91 47.22
CA LYS A 228 -50.09 -47.45 47.70
C LYS A 228 -49.19 -47.86 46.53
N LEU A 229 -49.76 -48.48 45.50
CA LEU A 229 -49.04 -48.91 44.30
C LEU A 229 -48.58 -47.69 43.47
N GLU A 230 -49.43 -46.69 43.31
CA GLU A 230 -49.06 -45.40 42.70
C GLU A 230 -47.95 -44.69 43.49
N TYR A 231 -48.01 -44.71 44.82
CA TYR A 231 -46.96 -44.14 45.67
C TYR A 231 -45.63 -44.89 45.54
N GLU A 232 -45.65 -46.22 45.45
CA GLU A 232 -44.45 -47.02 45.19
C GLU A 232 -43.85 -46.73 43.80
N MET A 233 -44.70 -46.55 42.79
CA MET A 233 -44.26 -46.11 41.44
C MET A 233 -43.68 -44.69 41.46
N TYR A 234 -44.32 -43.75 42.16
CA TYR A 234 -43.82 -42.38 42.32
C TYR A 234 -42.48 -42.36 43.07
N LYS A 235 -42.31 -43.19 44.10
CA LYS A 235 -41.06 -43.33 44.84
C LYS A 235 -39.94 -43.90 43.98
N GLN A 236 -40.25 -44.83 43.08
CA GLN A 236 -39.29 -45.34 42.10
C GLN A 236 -38.93 -44.29 41.05
N GLN A 237 -39.90 -43.52 40.54
CA GLN A 237 -39.66 -42.40 39.62
C GLN A 237 -38.89 -41.24 40.27
N ALA A 238 -39.11 -40.98 41.56
CA ALA A 238 -38.36 -39.99 42.33
C ALA A 238 -36.91 -40.42 42.56
N LYS A 239 -36.65 -41.72 42.79
CA LYS A 239 -35.29 -42.27 42.82
C LYS A 239 -34.58 -42.23 41.46
N VAL A 240 -35.32 -42.30 40.35
CA VAL A 240 -34.77 -42.08 39.00
C VAL A 240 -34.46 -40.60 38.75
N ARG A 241 -35.17 -39.66 39.39
CA ARG A 241 -34.82 -38.23 39.38
C ARG A 241 -33.61 -37.90 40.27
N GLU A 242 -33.29 -38.73 41.26
CA GLU A 242 -32.05 -38.68 42.05
C GLU A 242 -30.86 -39.38 41.36
N VAL A 243 -30.90 -39.62 40.04
CA VAL A 243 -29.70 -39.92 39.27
C VAL A 243 -28.96 -38.59 39.04
N GLY A 244 -28.10 -38.25 40.00
CA GLY A 244 -27.22 -37.08 39.99
C GLY A 244 -26.24 -37.00 38.82
N ASP A 245 -26.16 -38.01 37.96
CA ASP A 245 -25.20 -38.05 36.83
C ASP A 245 -25.43 -36.95 35.79
N LYS A 246 -26.68 -36.54 35.52
CA LYS A 246 -26.95 -35.59 34.43
C LYS A 246 -26.72 -34.14 34.83
N VAL A 247 -27.07 -33.79 36.07
CA VAL A 247 -26.86 -32.43 36.60
C VAL A 247 -25.40 -32.20 36.97
N ASP A 248 -24.67 -33.21 37.48
CA ASP A 248 -23.22 -33.08 37.70
C ASP A 248 -22.43 -33.05 36.38
N SER A 249 -22.88 -33.77 35.35
CA SER A 249 -22.31 -33.69 33.99
C SER A 249 -22.46 -32.28 33.42
N ASP A 250 -23.67 -31.72 33.40
CA ASP A 250 -23.94 -30.39 32.85
C ASP A 250 -23.18 -29.29 33.62
N VAL A 251 -23.05 -29.43 34.94
CA VAL A 251 -22.24 -28.52 35.79
C VAL A 251 -20.73 -28.67 35.52
N GLY A 252 -20.26 -29.89 35.25
CA GLY A 252 -18.88 -30.15 34.83
C GLY A 252 -18.56 -29.53 33.47
N ASP A 253 -19.45 -29.69 32.51
CA ASP A 253 -19.33 -29.13 31.16
C ASP A 253 -19.33 -27.60 31.21
N LEU A 254 -20.25 -26.98 31.96
CA LEU A 254 -20.27 -25.53 32.17
C LEU A 254 -19.01 -25.01 32.87
N LYS A 255 -18.45 -25.74 33.83
CA LYS A 255 -17.16 -25.37 34.46
C LYS A 255 -16.00 -25.45 33.48
N SER A 256 -15.98 -26.45 32.62
CA SER A 256 -14.97 -26.58 31.57
C SER A 256 -15.07 -25.44 30.54
N GLU A 257 -16.30 -25.07 30.17
CA GLU A 257 -16.56 -23.95 29.26
C GLU A 257 -16.14 -22.61 29.89
N ILE A 258 -16.45 -22.40 31.17
CA ILE A 258 -15.98 -21.22 31.93
C ILE A 258 -14.45 -21.18 31.96
N ALA A 259 -13.76 -22.30 32.18
CA ALA A 259 -12.30 -22.35 32.19
C ALA A 259 -11.71 -21.96 30.81
N VAL A 260 -12.27 -22.49 29.73
CA VAL A 260 -11.86 -22.15 28.35
C VAL A 260 -12.14 -20.67 28.04
N LEU A 261 -13.29 -20.14 28.48
CA LEU A 261 -13.61 -18.72 28.30
C LEU A 261 -12.66 -17.81 29.08
N VAL A 262 -12.25 -18.19 30.29
CA VAL A 262 -11.26 -17.45 31.09
C VAL A 262 -9.91 -17.45 30.38
N GLU A 263 -9.45 -18.57 29.83
CA GLU A 263 -8.21 -18.66 29.06
C GLU A 263 -8.26 -17.81 27.78
N LYS A 264 -9.40 -17.82 27.08
CA LYS A 264 -9.65 -16.94 25.92
C LYS A 264 -9.62 -15.46 26.30
N VAL A 265 -10.20 -15.09 27.43
CA VAL A 265 -10.15 -13.71 27.92
C VAL A 265 -8.72 -13.30 28.24
N GLU A 266 -7.92 -14.17 28.84
CA GLU A 266 -6.53 -13.87 29.19
C GLU A 266 -5.64 -13.74 27.95
N THR A 267 -5.82 -14.62 26.97
CA THR A 267 -5.15 -14.50 25.66
C THR A 267 -5.54 -13.23 24.93
N TYR A 268 -6.82 -12.84 24.91
CA TYR A 268 -7.23 -11.56 24.31
C TYR A 268 -6.65 -10.34 25.03
N LYS A 269 -6.48 -10.39 26.36
CA LYS A 269 -5.80 -9.32 27.09
C LYS A 269 -4.32 -9.22 26.71
N MET A 270 -3.63 -10.35 26.58
CA MET A 270 -2.22 -10.36 26.14
C MET A 270 -2.09 -9.78 24.73
N MET A 271 -2.95 -10.19 23.79
CA MET A 271 -2.95 -9.65 22.43
C MET A 271 -3.23 -8.14 22.41
N LEU A 272 -4.17 -7.67 23.23
CA LEU A 272 -4.47 -6.24 23.32
C LEU A 272 -3.29 -5.44 23.89
N GLU A 273 -2.57 -6.00 24.87
CA GLU A 273 -1.41 -5.34 25.46
C GLU A 273 -0.21 -5.33 24.50
N GLU A 274 -0.02 -6.39 23.72
CA GLU A 274 0.96 -6.46 22.63
C GLU A 274 0.64 -5.41 21.54
N GLU A 275 -0.61 -5.34 21.08
CA GLU A 275 -1.03 -4.32 20.10
C GLU A 275 -0.87 -2.90 20.65
N ARG A 276 -1.13 -2.70 21.95
CA ARG A 276 -0.90 -1.42 22.64
C ARG A 276 0.58 -1.06 22.65
N GLN A 277 1.45 -2.03 22.90
CA GLN A 277 2.90 -1.85 22.92
C GLN A 277 3.44 -1.54 21.53
N ASP A 278 2.98 -2.25 20.49
CA ASP A 278 3.35 -2.00 19.09
C ASP A 278 2.97 -0.59 18.64
N LYS A 279 1.77 -0.13 19.02
CA LYS A 279 1.32 1.26 18.77
C LYS A 279 2.21 2.28 19.48
N LEU A 280 2.67 1.98 20.68
CA LEU A 280 3.56 2.85 21.43
C LEU A 280 4.94 2.96 20.76
N ASP A 281 5.49 1.84 20.29
CA ASP A 281 6.81 1.81 19.68
C ASP A 281 6.79 2.39 18.25
N THR A 282 5.70 2.20 17.50
CA THR A 282 5.50 2.94 16.24
C THR A 282 5.39 4.44 16.45
N LEU A 283 4.68 4.91 17.49
CA LEU A 283 4.63 6.34 17.84
C LEU A 283 6.02 6.90 18.14
N LYS A 284 6.83 6.21 18.96
CA LYS A 284 8.21 6.62 19.25
C LYS A 284 9.06 6.72 17.98
N LEU A 285 8.91 5.76 17.06
CA LEU A 285 9.63 5.78 15.78
C LEU A 285 9.23 6.99 14.92
N TYR A 286 7.94 7.35 14.91
CA TYR A 286 7.48 8.56 14.21
C TYR A 286 8.01 9.84 14.85
N GLU A 287 8.03 9.92 16.19
CA GLU A 287 8.59 11.05 16.93
C GLU A 287 10.09 11.23 16.64
N GLU A 288 10.85 10.14 16.62
CA GLU A 288 12.28 10.16 16.26
C GLU A 288 12.51 10.60 14.82
N LYS A 289 11.72 10.09 13.86
CA LYS A 289 11.77 10.53 12.45
C LYS A 289 11.49 12.02 12.33
N MET A 290 10.46 12.52 13.01
CA MET A 290 10.11 13.95 12.99
C MET A 290 11.23 14.81 13.57
N LYS A 291 11.86 14.36 14.66
CA LYS A 291 13.02 15.05 15.26
C LYS A 291 14.21 15.09 14.30
N ASN A 292 14.52 13.96 13.64
CA ASN A 292 15.61 13.88 12.67
C ASN A 292 15.37 14.79 11.46
N GLU A 293 14.14 14.85 10.94
CA GLU A 293 13.79 15.79 9.87
C GLU A 293 13.93 17.25 10.32
N GLN A 294 13.50 17.59 11.54
CA GLN A 294 13.69 18.93 12.10
C GLN A 294 15.17 19.30 12.23
N ASP A 295 16.02 18.39 12.71
CA ASP A 295 17.44 18.65 12.87
C ASP A 295 18.15 18.77 11.52
N TYR A 296 17.76 17.96 10.53
CA TYR A 296 18.23 18.11 9.14
C TYR A 296 17.83 19.46 8.53
N HIS A 297 16.59 19.91 8.77
CA HIS A 297 16.14 21.23 8.32
C HIS A 297 16.93 22.37 8.98
N LYS A 298 17.27 22.25 10.27
CA LYS A 298 18.13 23.23 10.96
C LYS A 298 19.52 23.27 10.34
N GLU A 299 20.11 22.12 10.04
CA GLU A 299 21.44 22.00 9.42
C GLU A 299 21.46 22.67 8.04
N ILE A 300 20.52 22.32 7.14
CA ILE A 300 20.40 22.97 5.82
C ILE A 300 20.22 24.48 5.96
N THR A 301 19.37 24.92 6.89
CA THR A 301 19.11 26.35 7.09
C THR A 301 20.38 27.08 7.54
N SER A 302 21.19 26.44 8.39
CA SER A 302 22.48 26.96 8.82
C SER A 302 23.46 27.07 7.64
N ASP A 303 23.56 26.01 6.82
CA ASP A 303 24.44 25.99 5.64
C ASP A 303 24.05 27.05 4.60
N LEU A 304 22.75 27.22 4.36
CA LEU A 304 22.26 28.27 3.46
C LEU A 304 22.56 29.67 4.01
N LYS A 305 22.38 29.89 5.32
CA LYS A 305 22.75 31.16 5.96
C LYS A 305 24.24 31.47 5.82
N THR A 306 25.11 30.50 6.10
CA THR A 306 26.57 30.70 5.97
C THR A 306 26.97 30.95 4.51
N ARG A 307 26.34 30.27 3.56
CA ARG A 307 26.56 30.50 2.12
C ARG A 307 26.14 31.90 1.69
N ILE A 308 24.98 32.37 2.15
CA ILE A 308 24.49 33.74 1.88
C ILE A 308 25.49 34.75 2.44
N GLN A 309 25.91 34.62 3.70
CA GLN A 309 26.90 35.51 4.30
C GLN A 309 28.23 35.55 3.53
N SER A 310 28.69 34.40 3.02
CA SER A 310 29.89 34.33 2.18
C SER A 310 29.72 35.10 0.87
N LEU A 311 28.57 34.94 0.20
CA LEU A 311 28.27 35.64 -1.04
C LEU A 311 28.11 37.16 -0.82
N GLU A 312 27.44 37.56 0.25
CA GLU A 312 27.31 38.97 0.65
C GLU A 312 28.68 39.60 0.89
N LYS A 313 29.59 38.90 1.59
CA LYS A 313 30.98 39.36 1.78
C LYS A 313 31.71 39.48 0.45
N GLN A 314 31.55 38.54 -0.48
CA GLN A 314 32.17 38.64 -1.80
C GLN A 314 31.66 39.86 -2.58
N VAL A 315 30.34 40.10 -2.60
CA VAL A 315 29.76 41.29 -3.24
C VAL A 315 30.27 42.57 -2.59
N GLN A 316 30.35 42.61 -1.26
CA GLN A 316 30.88 43.77 -0.53
C GLN A 316 32.33 44.06 -0.92
N THR A 317 33.20 43.03 -0.95
CA THR A 317 34.60 43.21 -1.38
C THR A 317 34.74 43.60 -2.85
N GLN A 318 33.79 43.19 -3.72
CA GLN A 318 33.77 43.64 -5.11
C GLN A 318 33.37 45.13 -5.18
N ARG A 319 32.33 45.55 -4.44
CA ARG A 319 31.91 46.96 -4.36
C ARG A 319 33.04 47.85 -3.87
N GLU A 320 33.77 47.43 -2.84
CA GLU A 320 34.94 48.16 -2.32
C GLU A 320 36.06 48.27 -3.36
N ARG A 321 36.37 47.18 -4.08
CA ARG A 321 37.35 47.20 -5.17
C ARG A 321 36.94 48.13 -6.33
N TYR A 322 35.67 48.10 -6.72
CA TYR A 322 35.15 49.01 -7.75
C TYR A 322 35.16 50.46 -7.29
N ALA A 323 34.82 50.74 -6.02
CA ALA A 323 34.89 52.08 -5.46
C ALA A 323 36.33 52.62 -5.45
N ALA A 324 37.31 51.81 -5.02
CA ALA A 324 38.72 52.18 -5.04
C ALA A 324 39.22 52.46 -6.46
N LEU A 325 38.83 51.63 -7.44
CA LEU A 325 39.17 51.86 -8.85
C LEU A 325 38.54 53.16 -9.37
N LEU A 326 37.30 53.46 -8.98
CA LEU A 326 36.62 54.70 -9.34
C LEU A 326 37.37 55.91 -8.78
N ASP A 327 37.75 55.87 -7.50
CA ASP A 327 38.54 56.91 -6.84
C ASP A 327 39.90 57.12 -7.52
N GLU A 328 40.59 56.04 -7.91
CA GLU A 328 41.82 56.11 -8.70
C GLU A 328 41.60 56.77 -10.06
N THR A 329 40.52 56.42 -10.77
CA THR A 329 40.19 57.05 -12.05
C THR A 329 39.84 58.53 -11.90
N ASP A 330 39.08 58.91 -10.88
CA ASP A 330 38.74 60.30 -10.57
C ASP A 330 39.98 61.10 -10.19
N ASN A 331 40.91 60.51 -9.45
CA ASN A 331 42.20 61.13 -9.13
C ASN A 331 43.07 61.28 -10.37
N TYR A 332 43.10 60.29 -11.26
CA TYR A 332 43.81 60.39 -12.55
C TYR A 332 43.23 61.49 -13.43
N ILE A 333 41.90 61.58 -13.56
CA ILE A 333 41.21 62.64 -14.31
C ILE A 333 41.52 64.01 -13.70
N ARG A 334 41.43 64.15 -12.38
CA ARG A 334 41.81 65.39 -11.68
C ARG A 334 43.26 65.79 -11.95
N ALA A 335 44.20 64.85 -11.80
CA ALA A 335 45.62 65.10 -12.07
C ALA A 335 45.92 65.42 -13.55
N ARG A 336 45.18 64.81 -14.49
CA ARG A 336 45.25 65.14 -15.92
C ARG A 336 44.72 66.54 -16.20
N ASN A 337 43.57 66.91 -15.62
CA ASN A 337 43.00 68.25 -15.77
C ASN A 337 43.90 69.33 -15.15
N GLU A 338 44.50 69.05 -13.99
CA GLU A 338 45.50 69.90 -13.34
C GLU A 338 46.73 70.12 -14.25
N ARG A 339 47.26 69.04 -14.84
CA ARG A 339 48.35 69.12 -15.83
C ARG A 339 47.95 69.86 -17.10
N SER A 340 46.76 69.62 -17.62
CA SER A 340 46.24 70.33 -18.80
C SER A 340 46.08 71.82 -18.53
N ARG A 341 45.67 72.22 -17.32
CA ARG A 341 45.64 73.64 -16.91
C ARG A 341 47.03 74.25 -16.78
N ARG A 342 48.04 73.46 -16.35
CA ARG A 342 49.45 73.91 -16.29
C ARG A 342 50.11 74.01 -17.67
N VAL A 343 49.79 73.09 -18.58
CA VAL A 343 50.29 73.09 -19.98
C VAL A 343 49.59 74.15 -20.83
N SER A 344 48.39 74.59 -20.46
CA SER A 344 47.71 75.71 -21.12
C SER A 344 48.24 77.10 -20.72
N ALA A 345 49.22 77.16 -19.81
CA ALA A 345 49.82 78.41 -19.32
C ALA A 345 51.22 78.70 -19.91
N GLU A 346 51.78 77.80 -20.73
CA GLU A 346 53.04 78.06 -21.45
C GLU A 346 52.90 77.65 -22.93
N ASP A 347 53.07 78.64 -23.80
CA ASP A 347 53.11 78.52 -25.26
C ASP A 347 54.19 77.53 -25.73
N ALA A 348 53.81 76.52 -26.52
CA ALA A 348 54.60 76.10 -27.69
C ALA A 348 53.84 75.09 -28.59
N PRO A 349 53.82 75.30 -29.91
CA PRO A 349 53.29 74.36 -30.90
C PRO A 349 54.42 73.46 -31.43
N PHE A 350 54.25 72.14 -31.58
CA PHE A 350 54.91 71.38 -32.66
C PHE A 350 54.49 69.90 -32.73
N LYS A 351 54.34 69.46 -33.99
CA LYS A 351 54.59 68.11 -34.54
C LYS A 351 53.57 67.00 -34.31
N ASP A 352 52.59 67.04 -35.21
CA ASP A 352 52.22 65.92 -36.09
C ASP A 352 53.44 65.04 -36.46
N GLY A 353 53.32 63.72 -36.24
CA GLY A 353 54.37 62.77 -36.59
C GLY A 353 54.60 61.63 -35.59
N MET A 354 53.56 60.85 -35.23
CA MET A 354 53.76 59.48 -34.74
C MET A 354 52.46 58.66 -34.80
N LEU A 355 51.99 58.36 -36.01
CA LEU A 355 51.00 57.31 -36.27
C LEU A 355 51.62 56.29 -37.23
N ASN A 356 52.45 55.40 -36.68
CA ASN A 356 52.79 54.13 -37.30
C ASN A 356 53.46 53.23 -36.26
N ASP A 357 52.65 52.70 -35.33
CA ASP A 357 52.96 51.44 -34.65
C ASP A 357 51.67 50.61 -34.62
N VAL A 358 51.43 49.93 -35.74
CA VAL A 358 50.31 48.99 -35.91
C VAL A 358 50.74 47.66 -35.30
N SER A 359 50.75 47.62 -33.97
CA SER A 359 50.60 46.38 -33.21
C SER A 359 49.91 46.74 -31.91
N ALA A 360 48.63 46.40 -31.81
CA ALA A 360 47.86 46.62 -30.59
C ALA A 360 48.65 46.05 -29.39
N PRO A 361 48.99 46.85 -28.36
CA PRO A 361 49.69 46.38 -27.18
C PRO A 361 49.20 44.99 -26.72
N PRO A 362 50.09 44.06 -26.34
CA PRO A 362 49.75 42.65 -26.05
C PRO A 362 48.57 42.46 -25.09
N HIS A 363 48.34 43.41 -24.19
CA HIS A 363 47.21 43.43 -23.26
C HIS A 363 45.84 43.64 -23.95
N MET A 364 45.77 44.45 -25.01
CA MET A 364 44.54 44.65 -25.77
C MET A 364 44.19 43.42 -26.62
N LEU A 365 45.19 42.69 -27.13
CA LEU A 365 44.97 41.43 -27.83
C LEU A 365 44.44 40.34 -26.88
N HIS A 366 44.99 40.27 -25.66
CA HIS A 366 44.50 39.37 -24.63
C HIS A 366 43.07 39.70 -24.20
N TYR A 367 42.77 40.99 -24.00
CA TYR A 367 41.42 41.46 -23.68
C TYR A 367 40.42 41.15 -24.80
N ALA A 368 40.78 41.36 -26.06
CA ALA A 368 39.95 41.01 -27.20
C ALA A 368 39.67 39.50 -27.29
N HIS A 369 40.68 38.67 -26.98
CA HIS A 369 40.53 37.22 -26.95
C HIS A 369 39.64 36.74 -25.79
N GLU A 370 39.78 37.34 -24.61
CA GLU A 370 38.91 37.07 -23.45
C GLU A 370 37.46 37.53 -23.71
N LEU A 371 37.27 38.65 -24.41
CA LEU A 371 35.95 39.13 -24.80
C LEU A 371 35.30 38.16 -25.80
N ALA A 372 36.03 37.73 -26.82
CA ALA A 372 35.54 36.74 -27.79
C ALA A 372 35.18 35.39 -27.14
N ARG A 373 35.95 34.96 -26.14
CA ARG A 373 35.63 33.76 -25.36
C ARG A 373 34.34 33.92 -24.56
N LYS A 374 34.18 35.06 -23.87
CA LYS A 374 32.94 35.36 -23.14
C LYS A 374 31.73 35.46 -24.06
N ASP A 375 31.88 36.03 -25.25
CA ASP A 375 30.78 36.12 -26.23
C ASP A 375 30.36 34.75 -26.75
N LEU A 376 31.32 33.83 -26.92
CA LEU A 376 31.05 32.45 -27.29
C LEU A 376 30.35 31.69 -26.16
N ASP A 377 30.82 31.83 -24.91
CA ASP A 377 30.19 31.24 -23.73
C ASP A 377 28.76 31.78 -23.53
N ILE A 378 28.55 33.10 -23.68
CA ILE A 378 27.22 33.73 -23.62
C ILE A 378 26.31 33.19 -24.72
N SER A 379 26.83 33.01 -25.93
CA SER A 379 26.06 32.46 -27.05
C SER A 379 25.67 31.00 -26.82
N GLN A 380 26.59 30.20 -26.27
CA GLN A 380 26.33 28.82 -25.89
C GLN A 380 25.30 28.73 -24.76
N LEU A 381 25.46 29.51 -23.69
CA LEU A 381 24.51 29.58 -22.59
C LEU A 381 23.12 30.03 -23.03
N ARG A 382 23.02 30.96 -23.99
CA ARG A 382 21.73 31.36 -24.58
C ARG A 382 21.08 30.22 -25.36
N LYS A 383 21.87 29.44 -26.11
CA LYS A 383 21.37 28.27 -26.85
C LYS A 383 20.90 27.17 -25.88
N GLU A 384 21.69 26.86 -24.87
CA GLU A 384 21.33 25.90 -23.82
C GLU A 384 20.09 26.34 -23.07
N LYS A 385 20.01 27.62 -22.67
CA LYS A 385 18.80 28.19 -22.06
C LYS A 385 17.57 27.99 -22.94
N HIS A 386 17.66 28.30 -24.24
CA HIS A 386 16.53 28.13 -25.16
C HIS A 386 16.10 26.66 -25.28
N ILE A 387 17.07 25.72 -25.30
CA ILE A 387 16.78 24.28 -25.32
C ILE A 387 16.07 23.85 -24.03
N MET A 388 16.60 24.25 -22.87
CA MET A 388 16.02 23.92 -21.57
C MET A 388 14.63 24.54 -21.37
N GLU A 389 14.41 25.76 -21.85
CA GLU A 389 13.08 26.40 -21.86
C GLU A 389 12.11 25.66 -22.78
N GLY A 390 12.59 25.13 -23.92
CA GLY A 390 11.81 24.25 -24.79
C GLY A 390 11.38 22.97 -24.09
N GLN A 391 12.35 22.24 -23.52
CA GLN A 391 12.11 21.02 -22.74
C GLN A 391 11.16 21.25 -21.57
N PHE A 392 11.30 22.38 -20.86
CA PHE A 392 10.40 22.75 -19.78
C PHE A 392 8.96 22.94 -20.27
N ARG A 393 8.76 23.64 -21.40
CA ARG A 393 7.43 23.80 -22.01
C ARG A 393 6.84 22.45 -22.45
N ASP A 394 7.66 21.56 -23.01
CA ASP A 394 7.21 20.24 -23.44
C ASP A 394 6.81 19.37 -22.24
N CYS A 395 7.65 19.27 -21.21
CA CYS A 395 7.32 18.62 -19.94
C CYS A 395 6.05 19.19 -19.30
N GLN A 396 5.86 20.51 -19.36
CA GLN A 396 4.67 21.16 -18.83
C GLN A 396 3.41 20.75 -19.60
N ARG A 397 3.48 20.66 -20.94
CA ARG A 397 2.37 20.17 -21.77
C ARG A 397 2.07 18.71 -21.48
N ASP A 398 3.08 17.85 -21.38
CA ASP A 398 2.89 16.43 -21.09
C ASP A 398 2.24 16.22 -19.72
N ALA A 399 2.69 16.97 -18.70
CA ALA A 399 2.07 16.95 -17.37
C ALA A 399 0.60 17.39 -17.40
N THR A 400 0.25 18.38 -18.23
CA THR A 400 -1.17 18.78 -18.39
C THR A 400 -2.01 17.71 -19.08
N ILE A 401 -1.48 17.06 -20.12
CA ILE A 401 -2.16 15.97 -20.84
C ILE A 401 -2.40 14.79 -19.90
N GLU A 402 -1.39 14.38 -19.13
CA GLU A 402 -1.54 13.30 -18.15
C GLU A 402 -2.55 13.66 -17.06
N LYS A 403 -2.56 14.90 -16.57
CA LYS A 403 -3.58 15.36 -15.62
C LYS A 403 -5.00 15.26 -16.19
N GLU A 404 -5.20 15.57 -17.47
CA GLU A 404 -6.49 15.42 -18.14
C GLU A 404 -6.88 13.94 -18.32
N ARG A 405 -5.93 13.08 -18.69
CA ARG A 405 -6.14 11.62 -18.75
C ARG A 405 -6.56 11.05 -17.39
N PHE A 406 -5.87 11.42 -16.31
CA PHE A 406 -6.25 10.97 -14.96
C PHE A 406 -7.62 11.49 -14.55
N LYS A 407 -7.99 12.74 -14.89
CA LYS A 407 -9.34 13.25 -14.64
C LYS A 407 -10.40 12.42 -15.35
N GLU A 408 -10.14 12.04 -16.60
CA GLU A 408 -11.06 11.23 -17.39
C GLU A 408 -11.22 9.81 -16.81
N VAL A 409 -10.12 9.17 -16.41
CA VAL A 409 -10.17 7.87 -15.70
C VAL A 409 -10.93 7.97 -14.39
N ILE A 410 -10.73 9.04 -13.62
CA ILE A 410 -11.51 9.25 -12.38
C ILE A 410 -12.99 9.44 -12.69
N ARG A 411 -13.34 10.14 -13.78
CA ARG A 411 -14.73 10.34 -14.22
C ARG A 411 -15.39 9.00 -14.56
N THR A 412 -14.74 8.17 -15.38
CA THR A 412 -15.28 6.86 -15.78
C THR A 412 -15.42 5.91 -14.59
N LEU A 413 -14.43 5.87 -13.68
CA LEU A 413 -14.52 5.07 -12.46
C LEU A 413 -15.66 5.52 -11.54
N LYS A 414 -15.87 6.84 -11.39
CA LYS A 414 -17.01 7.37 -10.62
C LYS A 414 -18.34 6.98 -11.23
N GLU A 415 -18.48 7.07 -12.55
CA GLU A 415 -19.69 6.65 -13.26
C GLU A 415 -19.98 5.17 -13.07
N GLU A 416 -18.95 4.32 -13.06
CA GLU A 416 -19.09 2.89 -12.80
C GLU A 416 -19.47 2.60 -11.35
N ILE A 417 -18.86 3.29 -10.38
CA ILE A 417 -19.26 3.20 -8.96
C ILE A 417 -20.74 3.59 -8.79
N ASP A 418 -21.18 4.69 -9.42
CA ASP A 418 -22.57 5.14 -9.33
C ASP A 418 -23.53 4.16 -10.03
N ARG A 419 -23.11 3.55 -11.16
CA ARG A 419 -23.85 2.45 -11.80
C ARG A 419 -23.99 1.27 -10.83
N LEU A 420 -22.89 0.80 -10.24
CA LEU A 420 -22.90 -0.33 -9.31
C LEU A 420 -23.74 -0.05 -8.06
N ARG A 421 -23.67 1.16 -7.49
CA ARG A 421 -24.53 1.59 -6.38
C ARG A 421 -26.02 1.55 -6.73
N ARG A 422 -26.38 1.98 -7.94
CA ARG A 422 -27.77 1.90 -8.43
C ARG A 422 -28.23 0.45 -8.62
N ILE A 423 -27.36 -0.43 -9.09
CA ILE A 423 -27.65 -1.87 -9.23
C ILE A 423 -27.84 -2.50 -7.84
N GLN A 424 -26.92 -2.25 -6.91
CA GLN A 424 -26.97 -2.76 -5.54
C GLN A 424 -28.22 -2.26 -4.76
N SER A 425 -28.58 -0.98 -4.92
CA SER A 425 -29.81 -0.43 -4.31
C SER A 425 -31.08 -1.04 -4.90
N ARG A 426 -31.05 -1.45 -6.18
CA ARG A 426 -32.18 -2.12 -6.85
C ARG A 426 -32.32 -3.58 -6.48
N GLU A 427 -31.25 -4.28 -6.10
CA GLU A 427 -31.33 -5.67 -5.64
C GLU A 427 -32.28 -5.84 -4.45
N GLY A 428 -32.32 -4.89 -3.50
CA GLY A 428 -33.28 -4.92 -2.38
C GLY A 428 -34.75 -4.83 -2.82
N ALA A 429 -35.08 -3.87 -3.70
CA ALA A 429 -36.44 -3.66 -4.19
C ALA A 429 -36.90 -4.73 -5.20
N ASN A 430 -35.98 -5.21 -6.05
CA ASN A 430 -36.26 -6.32 -6.98
C ASN A 430 -36.45 -7.64 -6.24
N LEU A 431 -35.73 -7.89 -5.14
CA LEU A 431 -35.91 -9.10 -4.32
C LEU A 431 -37.27 -9.11 -3.63
N GLU A 432 -37.76 -7.97 -3.15
CA GLU A 432 -39.09 -7.85 -2.55
C GLU A 432 -40.20 -8.03 -3.60
N TYR A 433 -40.07 -7.40 -4.77
CA TYR A 433 -40.98 -7.63 -5.88
C TYR A 433 -40.97 -9.10 -6.33
N LEU A 434 -39.79 -9.71 -6.49
CA LEU A 434 -39.64 -11.10 -6.88
C LEU A 434 -40.29 -12.03 -5.84
N LYS A 435 -40.10 -11.77 -4.54
CA LYS A 435 -40.75 -12.51 -3.46
C LYS A 435 -42.28 -12.47 -3.60
N ASN A 436 -42.85 -11.30 -3.88
CA ASN A 436 -44.29 -11.13 -4.03
C ASN A 436 -44.85 -11.84 -5.27
N VAL A 437 -44.14 -11.77 -6.40
CA VAL A 437 -44.55 -12.45 -7.64
C VAL A 437 -44.42 -13.98 -7.51
N VAL A 438 -43.35 -14.48 -6.87
CA VAL A 438 -43.17 -15.92 -6.60
C VAL A 438 -44.24 -16.43 -5.63
N MET A 439 -44.55 -15.67 -4.57
CA MET A 439 -45.63 -16.01 -3.64
C MET A 439 -46.99 -16.05 -4.37
N ALA A 440 -47.28 -15.05 -5.19
CA ALA A 440 -48.50 -15.01 -5.99
C ALA A 440 -48.58 -16.18 -6.99
N TYR A 441 -47.47 -16.58 -7.60
CA TYR A 441 -47.40 -17.75 -8.48
C TYR A 441 -47.75 -19.05 -7.75
N LEU A 442 -47.21 -19.26 -6.54
CA LEU A 442 -47.46 -20.46 -5.73
C LEU A 442 -48.89 -20.53 -5.18
N MET A 443 -49.49 -19.37 -4.87
CA MET A 443 -50.85 -19.29 -4.32
C MET A 443 -51.94 -19.23 -5.41
N SER A 444 -51.57 -18.97 -6.67
CA SER A 444 -52.53 -18.83 -7.76
C SER A 444 -52.95 -20.20 -8.30
N THR A 445 -54.25 -20.44 -8.33
CA THR A 445 -54.85 -21.67 -8.87
C THR A 445 -55.14 -21.57 -10.37
N ASP A 446 -55.24 -20.35 -10.90
CA ASP A 446 -55.51 -20.07 -12.32
C ASP A 446 -54.24 -20.20 -13.19
N TYR A 447 -54.41 -20.83 -14.35
CA TYR A 447 -53.39 -20.99 -15.38
C TYR A 447 -52.93 -19.65 -15.97
N ALA A 448 -53.88 -18.75 -16.26
CA ALA A 448 -53.55 -17.46 -16.87
C ALA A 448 -52.79 -16.57 -15.88
N GLY A 449 -53.21 -16.54 -14.62
CA GLY A 449 -52.51 -15.90 -13.52
C GLY A 449 -51.08 -16.44 -13.32
N ARG A 450 -50.92 -17.77 -13.24
CA ARG A 450 -49.61 -18.41 -13.12
C ARG A 450 -48.69 -18.10 -14.30
N ARG A 451 -49.18 -18.14 -15.53
CA ARG A 451 -48.38 -17.80 -16.71
C ARG A 451 -47.93 -16.33 -16.72
N HIS A 452 -48.78 -15.41 -16.27
CA HIS A 452 -48.43 -14.00 -16.13
C HIS A 452 -47.34 -13.78 -15.06
N MET A 453 -47.50 -14.39 -13.88
CA MET A 453 -46.50 -14.30 -12.81
C MET A 453 -45.17 -14.96 -13.20
N LEU A 454 -45.20 -16.09 -13.91
CA LEU A 454 -44.00 -16.73 -14.43
C LEU A 454 -43.24 -15.85 -15.43
N ASN A 455 -43.95 -15.16 -16.32
CA ASN A 455 -43.32 -14.20 -17.23
C ASN A 455 -42.66 -13.04 -16.49
N ALA A 456 -43.25 -12.57 -15.39
CA ALA A 456 -42.66 -11.56 -14.52
C ALA A 456 -41.42 -12.09 -13.77
N ILE A 457 -41.45 -13.31 -13.23
CA ILE A 457 -40.30 -13.98 -12.62
C ILE A 457 -39.15 -14.11 -13.62
N ALA A 458 -39.45 -14.60 -14.82
CA ALA A 458 -38.46 -14.78 -15.88
C ALA A 458 -37.86 -13.46 -16.37
N ALA A 459 -38.60 -12.35 -16.29
CA ALA A 459 -38.10 -11.02 -16.62
C ALA A 459 -37.15 -10.48 -15.54
N VAL A 460 -37.51 -10.64 -14.26
CA VAL A 460 -36.71 -10.19 -13.12
C VAL A 460 -35.42 -11.00 -12.96
N LEU A 461 -35.48 -12.32 -13.22
CA LEU A 461 -34.33 -13.23 -13.17
C LEU A 461 -33.55 -13.32 -14.48
N HIS A 462 -33.91 -12.51 -15.49
CA HIS A 462 -33.23 -12.43 -16.78
C HIS A 462 -33.07 -13.79 -17.50
N PHE A 463 -34.14 -14.59 -17.54
CA PHE A 463 -34.13 -15.87 -18.25
C PHE A 463 -33.88 -15.65 -19.74
N THR A 464 -33.03 -16.51 -20.30
CA THR A 464 -32.81 -16.61 -21.73
C THR A 464 -34.08 -17.10 -22.44
N THR A 465 -34.16 -16.87 -23.76
CA THR A 465 -35.31 -17.28 -24.56
C THR A 465 -35.55 -18.80 -24.51
N ASN A 466 -34.49 -19.60 -24.39
CA ASN A 466 -34.58 -21.05 -24.23
C ASN A 466 -35.14 -21.43 -22.85
N GLU A 467 -34.67 -20.83 -21.77
CA GLU A 467 -35.17 -21.09 -20.41
C GLU A 467 -36.64 -20.69 -20.27
N LYS A 468 -37.05 -19.54 -20.83
CA LYS A 468 -38.46 -19.14 -20.89
C LYS A 468 -39.33 -20.20 -21.57
N ASN A 469 -38.89 -20.69 -22.72
CA ASN A 469 -39.63 -21.71 -23.46
C ASN A 469 -39.76 -23.01 -22.66
N MET A 470 -38.68 -23.47 -22.00
CA MET A 470 -38.70 -24.69 -21.18
C MET A 470 -39.69 -24.61 -20.01
N VAL A 471 -39.75 -23.47 -19.31
CA VAL A 471 -40.63 -23.33 -18.15
C VAL A 471 -42.08 -23.08 -18.58
N LEU A 472 -42.31 -22.40 -19.71
CA LEU A 472 -43.65 -22.20 -20.27
C LEU A 472 -44.26 -23.46 -20.88
N THR A 473 -43.45 -24.42 -21.36
CA THR A 473 -43.95 -25.72 -21.86
C THR A 473 -44.33 -26.70 -20.75
N ASN A 474 -43.88 -26.48 -19.51
CA ASN A 474 -44.15 -27.34 -18.35
C ASN A 474 -45.23 -26.77 -17.41
N LEU A 475 -45.86 -25.66 -17.80
CA LEU A 475 -47.01 -25.04 -17.14
C LEU A 475 -48.29 -25.54 -17.79
#